data_AF-A0A1Q7K8K6-F1
#
_entry.id   AF-A0A1Q7K8K6-F1
#
_cell.length_a   1.000
_cell.length_b   1.000
_cell.length_c   1.000
_cell.angle_alpha   90.00
_cell.angle_beta   90.00
_cell.angle_gamma   90.00
#
_symmetry.space_group_name_H-M   'P 1'
#
loop_
_entity.id
_entity.type
_entity.pdbx_description
1 polymer ?
#
loop_
_entity_poly.entity_id
_entity_poly.type
_entity_poly.pdbx_seq_one_letter_code
_entity_poly.pdbx_strand_id
1 'polypeptide(L)'
;MTYTFTTTNLGVTAASGVVVKHVMPAQTTFTSVGAPAGWTCTKPAAGGNGTVSCAKSSMAVNESAAISVTVVVACPFPAATMTMAATATTPTLETSSSNNSASIVAAVSTPAPTITGASVDKSTLWPPNHKMVDVKVNYTLTGVSCVGARTTLSIASNEGDAEDYEVVDPHHIRLRSEREGNGSGRTYTITISATNDSKVFDRKTVVVTVDHDQGHGK
;
A
#
# COMPACT_ATOMS: atom_id res chain seq x y z
N MET A 1 -5.11 10.51 -5.80
CA MET A 1 -5.74 11.20 -4.65
C MET A 1 -6.24 12.57 -5.11
N THR A 2 -7.42 12.99 -4.69
CA THR A 2 -7.99 14.30 -5.03
C THR A 2 -8.38 15.05 -3.75
N TYR A 3 -8.06 16.34 -3.68
CA TYR A 3 -8.43 17.23 -2.59
C TYR A 3 -8.86 18.60 -3.14
N THR A 4 -9.59 19.35 -2.33
CA THR A 4 -10.19 20.62 -2.74
C THR A 4 -9.84 21.71 -1.75
N PHE A 5 -9.43 22.87 -2.27
CA PHE A 5 -9.33 24.10 -1.50
C PHE A 5 -10.52 24.99 -1.81
N THR A 6 -11.17 25.49 -0.77
CA THR A 6 -12.23 26.49 -0.91
C THR A 6 -11.70 27.84 -0.44
N THR A 7 -11.85 28.85 -1.29
CA THR A 7 -11.58 30.24 -0.94
C THR A 7 -12.88 31.03 -1.00
N THR A 8 -13.08 31.94 -0.05
CA THR A 8 -14.30 32.75 0.07
C THR A 8 -13.91 34.18 0.36
N ASN A 9 -14.50 35.14 -0.35
CA ASN A 9 -14.35 36.55 0.00
C ASN A 9 -15.36 36.91 1.11
N LEU A 10 -14.88 36.97 2.36
CA LEU A 10 -15.66 37.33 3.54
C LEU A 10 -15.63 38.85 3.84
N GLY A 11 -15.02 39.65 2.96
CA GLY A 11 -14.99 41.10 3.09
C GLY A 11 -16.33 41.76 2.78
N VAL A 12 -16.40 43.08 2.98
CA VAL A 12 -17.59 43.89 2.66
C VAL A 12 -17.57 44.46 1.24
N THR A 13 -16.48 44.27 0.50
CA THR A 13 -16.28 44.69 -0.89
C THR A 13 -15.72 43.56 -1.74
N ALA A 14 -15.79 43.70 -3.07
CA ALA A 14 -15.20 42.73 -3.98
C ALA A 14 -13.66 42.74 -3.86
N ALA A 15 -13.06 41.55 -3.77
CA ALA A 15 -11.61 41.37 -3.75
C ALA A 15 -11.09 41.29 -5.18
N SER A 16 -10.10 42.12 -5.51
CA SER A 16 -9.48 42.18 -6.84
C SER A 16 -8.18 41.38 -6.86
N GLY A 17 -7.82 40.78 -8.01
CA GLY A 17 -6.53 40.11 -8.19
C GLY A 17 -6.28 38.96 -7.20
N VAL A 18 -7.32 38.19 -6.87
CA VAL A 18 -7.22 37.08 -5.93
C VAL A 18 -6.37 35.97 -6.55
N VAL A 19 -5.37 35.48 -5.81
CA VAL A 19 -4.52 34.36 -6.22
C VAL A 19 -4.45 33.32 -5.11
N VAL A 20 -4.82 32.08 -5.44
CA VAL A 20 -4.66 30.90 -4.59
C VAL A 20 -3.47 30.08 -5.07
N LYS A 21 -2.49 29.83 -4.20
CA LYS A 21 -1.30 29.04 -4.48
C LYS A 21 -1.28 27.76 -3.67
N HIS A 22 -0.91 26.66 -4.31
CA HIS A 22 -0.70 25.37 -3.70
C HIS A 22 0.60 24.75 -4.23
N VAL A 23 1.56 24.49 -3.33
CA VAL A 23 2.77 23.73 -3.65
C VAL A 23 2.48 22.27 -3.40
N MET A 24 2.67 21.42 -4.42
CA MET A 24 2.41 20.00 -4.27
C MET A 24 3.37 19.40 -3.23
N PRO A 25 2.88 18.49 -2.38
CA PRO A 25 3.74 17.80 -1.43
C PRO A 25 4.87 17.04 -2.14
N ALA A 26 5.99 16.87 -1.46
CA ALA A 26 7.05 16.00 -1.92
C ALA A 26 6.51 14.58 -2.21
N GLN A 27 7.12 13.88 -3.16
CA GLN A 27 6.73 12.52 -3.56
C GLN A 27 5.29 12.41 -4.07
N THR A 28 4.77 13.51 -4.63
CA THR A 28 3.55 13.48 -5.44
C THR A 28 3.86 13.93 -6.86
N THR A 29 3.01 13.54 -7.82
CA THR A 29 3.04 14.07 -9.18
C THR A 29 1.67 14.58 -9.57
N PHE A 30 1.64 15.68 -10.32
CA PHE A 30 0.44 16.36 -10.76
C PHE A 30 -0.33 15.51 -11.77
N THR A 31 -1.66 15.48 -11.65
CA THR A 31 -2.53 14.89 -12.66
C THR A 31 -3.39 15.97 -13.30
N SER A 32 -4.20 16.65 -12.51
CA SER A 32 -5.18 17.62 -13.00
C SER A 32 -5.55 18.65 -11.95
N VAL A 33 -6.06 19.79 -12.41
CA VAL A 33 -6.68 20.83 -11.59
C VAL A 33 -8.05 21.14 -12.17
N GLY A 34 -9.08 21.13 -11.33
CA GLY A 34 -10.40 21.64 -11.68
C GLY A 34 -10.47 23.12 -11.33
N ALA A 35 -10.38 23.98 -12.35
CA ALA A 35 -10.51 25.42 -12.19
C ALA A 35 -12.00 25.80 -12.09
N PRO A 36 -12.42 26.52 -11.04
CA PRO A 36 -13.78 27.06 -10.96
C PRO A 36 -14.05 28.10 -12.06
N ALA A 37 -15.33 28.38 -12.33
CA ALA A 37 -15.73 29.33 -13.37
C ALA A 37 -15.11 30.72 -13.16
N GLY A 38 -14.51 31.27 -14.21
CA GLY A 38 -13.84 32.58 -14.17
C GLY A 38 -12.45 32.57 -13.53
N TRP A 39 -11.93 31.42 -13.11
CA TRP A 39 -10.56 31.27 -12.62
C TRP A 39 -9.63 30.78 -13.73
N THR A 40 -8.41 31.30 -13.74
CA THR A 40 -7.33 30.81 -14.60
C THR A 40 -6.24 30.20 -13.73
N CYS A 41 -5.88 28.94 -13.99
CA CYS A 41 -4.85 28.24 -13.22
C CYS A 41 -3.61 27.97 -14.06
N THR A 42 -2.44 28.31 -13.53
CA THR A 42 -1.16 27.75 -13.98
C THR A 42 -0.87 26.47 -13.20
N LYS A 43 -0.34 25.47 -13.90
CA LYS A 43 -0.16 24.12 -13.37
C LYS A 43 1.07 23.45 -13.96
N PRO A 44 1.70 22.51 -13.25
CA PRO A 44 2.74 21.66 -13.83
C PRO A 44 2.22 20.79 -14.97
N ALA A 45 3.14 20.23 -15.75
CA ALA A 45 2.80 19.16 -16.68
C ALA A 45 2.29 17.93 -15.93
N ALA A 46 1.38 17.16 -16.54
CA ALA A 46 0.94 15.89 -15.96
C ALA A 46 2.16 14.96 -15.75
N GLY A 47 2.24 14.35 -14.57
CA GLY A 47 3.41 13.57 -14.13
C GLY A 47 4.55 14.39 -13.52
N GLY A 48 4.52 15.73 -13.58
CA GLY A 48 5.51 16.60 -12.97
C GLY A 48 5.23 16.93 -11.50
N ASN A 49 6.13 17.66 -10.84
CA ASN A 49 5.90 18.31 -9.54
C ASN A 49 5.93 19.85 -9.71
N GLY A 50 5.61 20.64 -8.68
CA GLY A 50 5.62 22.10 -8.72
C GLY A 50 4.42 22.74 -8.02
N THR A 51 4.04 23.93 -8.49
CA THR A 51 3.00 24.76 -7.89
C THR A 51 1.80 24.88 -8.81
N VAL A 52 0.60 24.69 -8.24
CA VAL A 52 -0.67 25.12 -8.85
C VAL A 52 -0.97 26.53 -8.36
N SER A 53 -1.22 27.47 -9.28
CA SER A 53 -1.59 28.84 -8.94
C SER A 53 -2.81 29.25 -9.74
N CYS A 54 -3.92 29.47 -9.04
CA CYS A 54 -5.20 29.87 -9.63
C CYS A 54 -5.49 31.32 -9.30
N ALA A 55 -5.89 32.11 -10.31
CA ALA A 55 -6.19 33.52 -10.15
C ALA A 55 -7.58 33.88 -10.68
N LYS A 56 -8.21 34.86 -10.04
CA LYS A 56 -9.44 35.52 -10.50
C LYS A 56 -9.27 37.04 -10.42
N SER A 57 -9.70 37.76 -11.45
CA SER A 57 -9.58 39.21 -11.52
C SER A 57 -10.42 39.93 -10.45
N SER A 58 -11.64 39.43 -10.17
CA SER A 58 -12.52 39.97 -9.15
C SER A 58 -13.41 38.87 -8.56
N MET A 59 -13.47 38.82 -7.23
CA MET A 59 -14.27 37.89 -6.46
C MET A 59 -15.31 38.68 -5.65
N ALA A 60 -16.60 38.45 -5.92
CA ALA A 60 -17.68 39.20 -5.28
C ALA A 60 -17.77 38.89 -3.77
N VAL A 61 -18.46 39.76 -3.03
CA VAL A 61 -18.72 39.53 -1.59
C VAL A 61 -19.48 38.21 -1.40
N ASN A 62 -19.04 37.39 -0.47
CA ASN A 62 -19.55 36.04 -0.19
C ASN A 62 -19.42 35.03 -1.35
N GLU A 63 -18.75 35.41 -2.45
CA GLU A 63 -18.44 34.45 -3.50
C GLU A 63 -17.47 33.41 -2.94
N SER A 64 -17.69 32.15 -3.30
CA SER A 64 -16.82 31.03 -2.97
C SER A 64 -16.38 30.30 -4.22
N ALA A 65 -15.12 29.86 -4.23
CA ALA A 65 -14.55 29.11 -5.33
C ALA A 65 -13.85 27.85 -4.81
N ALA A 66 -14.15 26.71 -5.43
CA ALA A 66 -13.58 25.42 -5.09
C ALA A 66 -12.58 24.98 -6.16
N ILE A 67 -11.31 24.92 -5.78
CA ILE A 67 -10.20 24.47 -6.64
C ILE A 67 -9.88 23.03 -6.28
N SER A 68 -10.14 22.09 -7.18
CA SER A 68 -9.80 20.68 -6.98
C SER A 68 -8.43 20.36 -7.58
N VAL A 69 -7.60 19.62 -6.85
CA VAL A 69 -6.28 19.18 -7.31
C VAL A 69 -6.20 17.66 -7.17
N THR A 70 -5.81 17.00 -8.27
CA THR A 70 -5.57 15.56 -8.31
C THR A 70 -4.09 15.30 -8.48
N VAL A 71 -3.56 14.44 -7.62
CA VAL A 71 -2.16 14.00 -7.63
C VAL A 71 -2.06 12.48 -7.54
N VAL A 72 -0.96 11.95 -8.06
CA VAL A 72 -0.50 10.59 -7.78
C VAL A 72 0.50 10.66 -6.63
N VAL A 73 0.36 9.80 -5.63
CA VAL A 73 1.33 9.67 -4.53
C VAL A 73 2.32 8.59 -4.95
N ALA A 74 3.61 8.92 -4.92
CA ALA A 74 4.65 7.96 -5.23
C ALA A 74 4.72 6.87 -4.15
N CYS A 75 5.01 5.64 -4.57
CA CYS A 75 5.26 4.53 -3.66
C CYS A 75 6.72 4.06 -3.81
N PRO A 76 7.50 3.94 -2.72
CA PRO A 76 7.08 4.06 -1.32
C PRO A 76 6.94 5.52 -0.87
N PHE A 77 6.00 5.79 0.02
CA PHE A 77 5.87 7.07 0.70
C PHE A 77 6.40 6.91 2.14
N PRO A 78 7.40 7.71 2.57
CA PRO A 78 8.22 7.45 3.75
C PRO A 78 7.54 7.86 5.06
N ALA A 79 6.40 8.56 5.01
CA ALA A 79 5.69 9.02 6.20
C ALA A 79 4.26 8.45 6.27
N ALA A 80 3.70 8.32 7.47
CA ALA A 80 2.32 7.87 7.64
C ALA A 80 1.28 8.93 7.26
N THR A 81 1.71 10.18 7.05
CA THR A 81 0.84 11.30 6.73
C THR A 81 1.46 12.22 5.70
N MET A 82 0.60 12.91 4.97
CA MET A 82 0.95 13.92 3.98
C MET A 82 0.12 15.17 4.24
N THR A 83 0.76 16.34 4.26
CA THR A 83 0.09 17.62 4.42
C THR A 83 -0.06 18.32 3.08
N MET A 84 -1.27 18.76 2.75
CA MET A 84 -1.55 19.62 1.60
C MET A 84 -1.96 20.98 2.13
N ALA A 85 -1.32 22.04 1.66
CA ALA A 85 -1.60 23.40 2.11
C ALA A 85 -1.77 24.35 0.93
N ALA A 86 -2.63 25.34 1.08
CA ALA A 86 -2.80 26.42 0.13
C ALA A 86 -2.82 27.77 0.83
N THR A 87 -2.43 28.81 0.10
CA THR A 87 -2.50 30.20 0.55
C THR A 87 -3.29 31.02 -0.45
N ALA A 88 -4.08 31.97 0.05
CA ALA A 88 -4.77 32.98 -0.75
C ALA A 88 -4.06 34.34 -0.58
N THR A 89 -4.08 35.15 -1.62
CA THR A 89 -3.53 36.51 -1.59
C THR A 89 -4.38 37.43 -2.42
N THR A 90 -4.42 38.70 -2.02
CA THR A 90 -5.11 39.77 -2.73
C THR A 90 -4.40 41.11 -2.47
N PRO A 91 -4.28 42.02 -3.45
CA PRO A 91 -3.89 43.40 -3.21
C PRO A 91 -5.00 44.26 -2.59
N THR A 92 -6.26 43.83 -2.62
CA THR A 92 -7.35 44.54 -1.94
C THR A 92 -7.08 44.55 -0.45
N LEU A 93 -7.23 45.72 0.20
CA LEU A 93 -7.02 45.87 1.63
C LEU A 93 -7.89 44.87 2.40
N GLU A 94 -7.26 44.09 3.26
CA GLU A 94 -7.89 43.07 4.07
C GLU A 94 -7.55 43.32 5.55
N THR A 95 -8.52 43.06 6.42
CA THR A 95 -8.38 43.27 7.87
C THR A 95 -7.88 42.03 8.62
N SER A 96 -7.82 40.85 7.98
CA SER A 96 -7.52 39.58 8.66
C SER A 96 -6.74 38.59 7.80
N SER A 97 -5.46 38.89 7.55
CA SER A 97 -4.59 38.00 6.75
C SER A 97 -4.32 36.62 7.36
N SER A 98 -4.72 36.38 8.61
CA SER A 98 -4.55 35.09 9.28
C SER A 98 -5.42 33.98 8.70
N ASN A 99 -6.51 34.31 8.01
CA ASN A 99 -7.41 33.33 7.40
C ASN A 99 -7.03 32.97 5.95
N ASN A 100 -5.95 33.55 5.42
CA ASN A 100 -5.48 33.37 4.04
C ASN A 100 -4.63 32.11 3.85
N SER A 101 -4.75 31.12 4.74
CA SER A 101 -4.10 29.83 4.60
C SER A 101 -4.97 28.71 5.15
N ALA A 102 -4.87 27.54 4.52
CA ALA A 102 -5.54 26.33 4.97
C ALA A 102 -4.66 25.12 4.69
N SER A 103 -4.74 24.11 5.54
CA SER A 103 -4.08 22.83 5.34
C SER A 103 -4.99 21.67 5.72
N ILE A 104 -4.74 20.53 5.07
CA ILE A 104 -5.35 19.25 5.39
C ILE A 104 -4.24 18.20 5.49
N VAL A 105 -4.39 17.27 6.41
CA VAL A 105 -3.49 16.13 6.57
C VAL A 105 -4.23 14.87 6.15
N ALA A 106 -3.68 14.13 5.20
CA ALA A 106 -4.17 12.81 4.81
C ALA A 106 -3.25 11.73 5.36
N ALA A 107 -3.84 10.63 5.84
CA ALA A 107 -3.08 9.43 6.12
C ALA A 107 -2.63 8.79 4.80
N VAL A 108 -1.39 8.34 4.76
CA VAL A 108 -0.82 7.58 3.65
C VAL A 108 -0.50 6.19 4.15
N SER A 109 -1.04 5.18 3.49
CA SER A 109 -0.73 3.78 3.77
C SER A 109 -0.31 3.07 2.48
N THR A 110 0.61 2.14 2.64
CA THR A 110 0.95 1.19 1.59
C THR A 110 -0.14 0.11 1.53
N PRO A 111 -0.54 -0.33 0.33
CA PRO A 111 -1.46 -1.46 0.21
C PRO A 111 -0.89 -2.71 0.90
N ALA A 112 -1.78 -3.44 1.58
CA ALA A 112 -1.44 -4.69 2.24
C ALA A 112 -1.13 -5.78 1.19
N PRO A 113 0.05 -6.43 1.22
CA PRO A 113 0.30 -7.56 0.34
C PRO A 113 -0.61 -8.74 0.72
N THR A 114 -1.15 -9.43 -0.30
CA THR A 114 -2.06 -10.57 -0.12
C THR A 114 -1.52 -11.79 -0.86
N ILE A 115 -1.56 -12.95 -0.21
CA ILE A 115 -1.09 -14.23 -0.76
C ILE A 115 -2.26 -14.95 -1.44
N THR A 116 -2.05 -15.34 -2.70
CA THR A 116 -3.03 -16.07 -3.50
C THR A 116 -2.40 -17.32 -4.14
N GLY A 117 -3.21 -18.33 -4.44
CA GLY A 117 -2.74 -19.55 -5.12
C GLY A 117 -1.71 -20.36 -4.34
N ALA A 118 -1.77 -20.35 -3.01
CA ALA A 118 -0.84 -21.10 -2.16
C ALA A 118 -0.98 -22.61 -2.39
N SER A 119 0.12 -23.27 -2.77
CA SER A 119 0.19 -24.72 -2.95
C SER A 119 1.62 -25.24 -2.74
N VAL A 120 1.76 -26.56 -2.69
CA VAL A 120 3.03 -27.28 -2.73
C VAL A 120 3.06 -28.17 -3.96
N ASP A 121 4.24 -28.40 -4.54
CA ASP A 121 4.41 -29.34 -5.66
C ASP A 121 4.27 -30.81 -5.20
N LYS A 122 4.54 -31.09 -3.92
CA LYS A 122 4.40 -32.40 -3.29
C LYS A 122 3.61 -32.27 -2.00
N SER A 123 2.32 -32.63 -2.03
CA SER A 123 1.46 -32.62 -0.83
C SER A 123 1.64 -33.85 0.06
N THR A 124 2.33 -34.88 -0.42
CA THR A 124 2.60 -36.12 0.32
C THR A 124 4.02 -36.60 0.01
N LEU A 125 4.75 -37.07 1.03
CA LEU A 125 6.06 -37.69 0.90
C LEU A 125 5.96 -39.17 1.20
N TRP A 126 6.47 -39.99 0.29
CA TRP A 126 6.49 -41.45 0.42
C TRP A 126 7.63 -42.02 -0.43
N PRO A 127 8.30 -43.11 0.01
CA PRO A 127 8.11 -43.81 1.29
C PRO A 127 8.74 -43.09 2.49
N PRO A 128 8.33 -43.40 3.75
CA PRO A 128 8.94 -42.88 4.96
C PRO A 128 10.31 -43.55 5.14
N ASN A 129 11.35 -42.94 4.57
CA ASN A 129 12.68 -43.51 4.40
C ASN A 129 13.80 -42.64 5.02
N HIS A 130 13.42 -41.70 5.89
CA HIS A 130 14.32 -40.78 6.61
C HIS A 130 15.12 -39.81 5.72
N LYS A 131 14.85 -39.74 4.41
CA LYS A 131 15.54 -38.82 3.49
C LYS A 131 14.87 -37.45 3.45
N MET A 132 15.69 -36.40 3.31
CA MET A 132 15.19 -35.06 3.00
C MET A 132 14.71 -35.01 1.55
N VAL A 133 13.54 -34.40 1.34
CA VAL A 133 12.92 -34.19 0.04
C VAL A 133 12.75 -32.69 -0.18
N ASP A 134 13.23 -32.20 -1.33
CA ASP A 134 12.97 -30.83 -1.76
C ASP A 134 11.49 -30.67 -2.15
N VAL A 135 10.82 -29.69 -1.56
CA VAL A 135 9.43 -29.31 -1.84
C VAL A 135 9.39 -27.84 -2.25
N LYS A 136 8.72 -27.56 -3.36
CA LYS A 136 8.49 -26.21 -3.86
C LYS A 136 7.16 -25.68 -3.36
N VAL A 137 7.18 -24.52 -2.72
CA VAL A 137 6.00 -23.78 -2.28
C VAL A 137 5.66 -22.74 -3.34
N ASN A 138 4.48 -22.84 -3.95
CA ASN A 138 4.00 -21.92 -4.98
C ASN A 138 2.97 -20.96 -4.38
N TYR A 139 3.07 -19.68 -4.72
CA TYR A 139 2.06 -18.66 -4.41
C TYR A 139 2.32 -17.42 -5.24
N THR A 140 1.34 -16.52 -5.32
CA THR A 140 1.47 -15.19 -5.91
C THR A 140 1.18 -14.13 -4.87
N LEU A 141 2.03 -13.10 -4.82
CA LEU A 141 1.83 -11.93 -3.98
C LEU A 141 1.15 -10.82 -4.79
N THR A 142 -0.02 -10.39 -4.34
CA THR A 142 -0.79 -9.28 -4.93
C THR A 142 -0.82 -8.10 -3.95
N GLY A 143 -1.26 -6.92 -4.40
CA GLY A 143 -1.21 -5.71 -3.56
C GLY A 143 0.22 -5.18 -3.34
N VAL A 144 1.17 -5.63 -4.15
CA VAL A 144 2.60 -5.30 -4.04
C VAL A 144 3.00 -4.10 -4.89
N SER A 145 2.07 -3.19 -5.18
CA SER A 145 2.32 -2.01 -6.03
C SER A 145 3.37 -1.04 -5.46
N CYS A 146 4.02 -1.41 -4.35
CA CYS A 146 5.02 -0.66 -3.61
C CYS A 146 6.18 -1.60 -3.25
N VAL A 147 7.41 -1.15 -3.51
CA VAL A 147 8.63 -1.83 -3.04
C VAL A 147 8.60 -1.94 -1.52
N GLY A 148 8.88 -3.14 -0.99
CA GLY A 148 8.87 -3.42 0.44
C GLY A 148 8.17 -4.72 0.82
N ALA A 149 7.26 -5.20 -0.05
CA ALA A 149 6.58 -6.46 0.16
C ALA A 149 7.58 -7.65 0.10
N ARG A 150 7.59 -8.48 1.15
CA ARG A 150 8.44 -9.67 1.25
C ARG A 150 7.63 -10.86 1.73
N THR A 151 8.09 -12.06 1.41
CA THR A 151 7.55 -13.29 1.97
C THR A 151 8.59 -14.05 2.76
N THR A 152 8.13 -14.72 3.81
CA THR A 152 8.89 -15.70 4.57
C THR A 152 8.10 -16.99 4.70
N LEU A 153 8.81 -18.10 4.90
CA LEU A 153 8.23 -19.38 5.24
C LEU A 153 8.60 -19.75 6.68
N SER A 154 7.68 -20.39 7.38
CA SER A 154 7.94 -21.11 8.62
C SER A 154 7.27 -22.46 8.57
N ILE A 155 7.90 -23.48 9.16
CA ILE A 155 7.41 -24.85 9.14
C ILE A 155 7.17 -25.27 10.59
N ALA A 156 6.02 -25.88 10.85
CA ALA A 156 5.75 -26.63 12.07
C ALA A 156 5.47 -28.09 11.70
N SER A 157 5.80 -29.00 12.59
CA SER A 157 5.51 -30.43 12.44
C SER A 157 4.70 -30.91 13.65
N ASN A 158 3.78 -31.85 13.43
CA ASN A 158 3.05 -32.51 14.52
C ASN A 158 3.85 -33.64 15.19
N GLU A 159 4.96 -34.09 14.57
CA GLU A 159 5.86 -35.15 15.03
C GLU A 159 7.33 -34.73 14.78
N GLY A 160 8.29 -35.36 15.49
CA GLY A 160 9.72 -35.11 15.31
C GLY A 160 10.21 -33.73 15.71
N ASP A 161 11.48 -33.45 15.41
CA ASP A 161 12.22 -32.27 15.86
C ASP A 161 12.51 -31.27 14.73
N ALA A 162 13.12 -30.14 15.06
CA ALA A 162 13.46 -29.08 14.11
C ALA A 162 14.50 -29.49 13.04
N GLU A 163 15.19 -30.63 13.20
CA GLU A 163 16.19 -31.17 12.26
C GLU A 163 15.57 -31.85 11.02
N ASP A 164 14.24 -31.97 10.99
CA ASP A 164 13.52 -32.68 9.94
C ASP A 164 12.95 -31.77 8.86
N TYR A 165 13.19 -30.47 9.00
CA TYR A 165 12.79 -29.51 7.99
C TYR A 165 13.79 -28.36 7.90
N GLU A 166 13.93 -27.83 6.70
CA GLU A 166 14.79 -26.71 6.40
C GLU A 166 14.04 -25.74 5.49
N VAL A 167 14.06 -24.45 5.81
CA VAL A 167 13.62 -23.40 4.88
C VAL A 167 14.85 -22.93 4.12
N VAL A 168 14.92 -23.24 2.83
CA VAL A 168 16.07 -22.88 1.97
C VAL A 168 15.90 -21.44 1.48
N ASP A 169 14.73 -21.11 0.96
CA ASP A 169 14.34 -19.76 0.56
C ASP A 169 12.79 -19.62 0.61
N PRO A 170 12.22 -18.44 0.32
CA PRO A 170 10.77 -18.23 0.40
C PRO A 170 9.88 -19.10 -0.50
N HIS A 171 10.44 -19.88 -1.43
CA HIS A 171 9.71 -20.80 -2.31
C HIS A 171 10.25 -22.24 -2.27
N HIS A 172 11.35 -22.52 -1.58
CA HIS A 172 11.95 -23.85 -1.51
C HIS A 172 12.22 -24.25 -0.06
N ILE A 173 11.76 -25.46 0.28
CA ILE A 173 11.95 -26.07 1.58
C ILE A 173 12.43 -27.50 1.40
N ARG A 174 13.01 -28.08 2.45
CA ARG A 174 13.29 -29.51 2.55
C ARG A 174 12.53 -30.08 3.71
N LEU A 175 11.90 -31.23 3.50
CA LEU A 175 11.13 -31.95 4.51
C LEU A 175 11.61 -33.40 4.56
N ARG A 176 11.76 -33.95 5.75
CA ARG A 176 12.14 -35.35 5.92
C ARG A 176 10.93 -36.26 5.64
N SER A 177 11.11 -37.21 4.73
CA SER A 177 10.10 -38.25 4.49
C SER A 177 10.19 -39.30 5.58
N GLU A 178 9.61 -39.03 6.75
CA GLU A 178 9.55 -39.97 7.89
C GLU A 178 8.34 -39.71 8.81
N ARG A 179 8.08 -40.66 9.72
CA ARG A 179 7.04 -40.60 10.75
C ARG A 179 7.44 -41.43 11.97
N GLU A 180 6.85 -41.16 13.14
CA GLU A 180 7.13 -41.90 14.40
C GLU A 180 6.40 -43.25 14.52
N GLY A 181 5.57 -43.61 13.55
CA GLY A 181 4.98 -44.96 13.39
C GLY A 181 3.77 -45.28 14.28
N ASN A 182 3.50 -44.53 15.35
CA ASN A 182 2.40 -44.81 16.30
C ASN A 182 1.14 -43.92 16.12
N GLY A 183 1.08 -43.12 15.04
CA GLY A 183 0.00 -42.16 14.78
C GLY A 183 -0.52 -42.19 13.34
N SER A 184 -1.28 -41.17 12.96
CA SER A 184 -1.86 -41.02 11.61
C SER A 184 -0.83 -40.73 10.51
N GLY A 185 0.43 -40.48 10.88
CA GLY A 185 1.47 -39.99 9.99
C GLY A 185 1.81 -38.53 10.27
N ARG A 186 2.97 -38.12 9.74
CA ARG A 186 3.50 -36.78 9.95
C ARG A 186 2.79 -35.76 9.07
N THR A 187 2.52 -34.60 9.62
CA THR A 187 1.99 -33.43 8.92
C THR A 187 2.91 -32.24 9.15
N TYR A 188 3.55 -31.79 8.09
CA TYR A 188 4.22 -30.50 8.05
C TYR A 188 3.18 -29.42 7.71
N THR A 189 3.07 -28.41 8.56
CA THR A 189 2.29 -27.20 8.33
C THR A 189 3.24 -26.07 7.92
N ILE A 190 3.20 -25.68 6.65
CA ILE A 190 4.02 -24.62 6.09
C ILE A 190 3.20 -23.34 6.09
N THR A 191 3.67 -22.34 6.82
CA THR A 191 3.06 -21.01 6.87
C THR A 191 3.83 -20.05 6.00
N ILE A 192 3.17 -19.49 4.99
CA ILE A 192 3.63 -18.38 4.16
C ILE A 192 3.20 -17.09 4.85
N SER A 193 4.12 -16.18 5.16
CA SER A 193 3.83 -14.87 5.71
C SER A 193 4.21 -13.76 4.74
N ALA A 194 3.27 -12.89 4.41
CA ALA A 194 3.52 -11.69 3.62
C ALA A 194 3.72 -10.48 4.54
N THR A 195 4.81 -9.76 4.34
CA THR A 195 5.17 -8.58 5.13
C THR A 195 5.35 -7.34 4.28
N ASN A 196 5.08 -6.17 4.85
CA ASN A 196 5.48 -4.87 4.31
C ASN A 196 5.93 -3.98 5.49
N ASP A 197 7.03 -3.24 5.35
CA ASP A 197 7.64 -2.44 6.42
C ASP A 197 7.70 -3.17 7.78
N SER A 198 8.16 -4.44 7.74
CA SER A 198 8.26 -5.36 8.90
C SER A 198 6.95 -5.79 9.57
N LYS A 199 5.79 -5.33 9.09
CA LYS A 199 4.47 -5.79 9.56
C LYS A 199 4.00 -6.97 8.71
N VAL A 200 3.46 -8.00 9.35
CA VAL A 200 2.79 -9.12 8.65
C VAL A 200 1.37 -8.70 8.30
N PHE A 201 0.98 -8.86 7.04
CA PHE A 201 -0.33 -8.47 6.52
C PHE A 201 -1.22 -9.66 6.17
N ASP A 202 -0.63 -10.74 5.65
CA ASP A 202 -1.37 -11.94 5.29
C ASP A 202 -0.57 -13.21 5.64
N ARG A 203 -1.30 -14.28 5.96
CA ARG A 203 -0.76 -15.60 6.20
C ARG A 203 -1.60 -16.65 5.48
N LYS A 204 -0.93 -17.60 4.84
CA LYS A 204 -1.54 -18.79 4.27
C LYS A 204 -0.79 -20.02 4.72
N THR A 205 -1.52 -21.09 4.97
CA THR A 205 -0.94 -22.40 5.29
C THR A 205 -1.16 -23.36 4.14
N VAL A 206 -0.16 -24.19 3.90
CA VAL A 206 -0.22 -25.38 3.05
C VAL A 206 0.36 -26.54 3.84
N VAL A 207 -0.08 -27.76 3.53
CA VAL A 207 0.30 -28.96 4.28
C VAL A 207 1.01 -29.95 3.39
N VAL A 208 1.98 -30.65 3.97
CA VAL A 208 2.63 -31.83 3.38
C VAL A 208 2.55 -32.97 4.38
N THR A 209 2.06 -34.13 3.96
CA THR A 209 1.90 -35.29 4.84
C THR A 209 2.91 -36.41 4.54
N VAL A 210 3.18 -37.25 5.53
CA VAL A 210 3.88 -38.53 5.42
C VAL A 210 2.95 -39.60 5.99
N ASP A 211 2.07 -40.13 5.14
CA ASP A 211 0.90 -40.89 5.57
C ASP A 211 1.26 -42.27 6.15
N HIS A 212 0.37 -42.76 7.04
CA HIS A 212 0.15 -44.15 7.52
C HIS A 212 0.38 -45.25 6.46
N ASP A 213 -0.51 -45.21 5.49
CA ASP A 213 -0.77 -46.25 4.50
C ASP A 213 -1.22 -45.58 3.22
N GLN A 214 -0.76 -46.05 2.05
CA GLN A 214 -1.22 -45.49 0.78
C GLN A 214 -2.55 -46.06 0.28
N GLY A 215 -3.22 -46.89 1.08
CA GLY A 215 -4.44 -47.60 0.68
C GLY A 215 -4.19 -48.51 -0.52
N HIS A 216 -4.20 -49.83 -0.31
CA HIS A 216 -4.39 -50.73 -1.43
C HIS A 216 -5.82 -50.53 -1.94
N GLY A 217 -5.97 -49.75 -3.01
CA GLY A 217 -7.22 -49.70 -3.76
C GLY A 217 -7.66 -51.12 -4.09
N LYS A 218 -8.85 -51.50 -3.61
CA LYS A 218 -9.55 -52.69 -4.08
C LYS A 218 -10.23 -52.39 -5.41
#